data_AF-D9UTT1-F1
#
_entry.id   AF-D9UTT1-F1
#
_cell.length_a   1.000
_cell.length_b   1.000
_cell.length_c   1.000
_cell.angle_alpha   90.00
_cell.angle_beta   90.00
_cell.angle_gamma   90.00
#
_symmetry.space_group_name_H-M   'P 1'
#
loop_
_entity.id
_entity.type
_entity.pdbx_description
1 polymer ?
#
loop_
_entity_poly.entity_id
_entity_poly.type
_entity_poly.pdbx_seq_one_letter_code
_entity_poly.pdbx_strand_id
1 'polypeptide(L)'
;MMQQHLAGFAATPVQARMDTHGHHIAKIAMSAGRDLFARSGSMIAYEGFIQYESNPPTVRQLAGGWLTGEGAPLMKCGGDGLLYLADYGADVVVLDLGGESISVNGTNILAFDAHLQWGVERVKGLAKFAGQGMFNVTVGGDGWIALTSRGTPIVVDCGRGDDETYVDPDALPPPVPRTLRVKGKAQLQGGSR
;
A
#
# COMPACT_ATOMS: atom_id res chain seq x y z
N MET A 1 22.35 -30.94 -16.03
CA MET A 1 20.94 -30.53 -16.20
C MET A 1 20.88 -29.02 -16.06
N MET A 2 20.31 -28.32 -17.05
CA MET A 2 20.35 -26.86 -17.20
C MET A 2 19.62 -26.16 -16.06
N GLN A 3 20.32 -25.28 -15.34
CA GLN A 3 19.71 -24.24 -14.53
C GLN A 3 19.67 -22.98 -15.40
N GLN A 4 18.61 -22.87 -16.21
CA GLN A 4 18.31 -21.63 -16.92
C GLN A 4 17.94 -20.58 -15.88
N HIS A 5 18.86 -19.64 -15.65
CA HIS A 5 18.57 -18.40 -14.94
C HIS A 5 17.38 -17.72 -15.62
N LEU A 6 16.25 -17.61 -14.91
CA LEU A 6 15.20 -16.66 -15.28
C LEU A 6 15.79 -15.25 -15.13
N ALA A 7 16.24 -14.68 -16.25
CA ALA A 7 16.65 -13.30 -16.32
C ALA A 7 15.47 -12.41 -15.87
N GLY A 8 15.61 -11.75 -14.72
CA GLY A 8 14.56 -10.94 -14.08
C GLY A 8 14.11 -11.40 -12.70
N PHE A 9 14.49 -12.61 -12.26
CA PHE A 9 14.07 -13.20 -10.96
C PHE A 9 15.26 -13.61 -10.08
N ALA A 10 16.45 -13.06 -10.34
CA ALA A 10 17.60 -13.29 -9.45
C ALA A 10 17.33 -12.67 -8.08
N ALA A 11 17.86 -13.28 -7.01
CA ALA A 11 17.78 -12.71 -5.67
C ALA A 11 18.51 -11.35 -5.64
N THR A 12 17.77 -10.25 -5.71
CA THR A 12 18.33 -8.90 -5.58
C THR A 12 19.03 -8.76 -4.23
N PRO A 13 20.28 -8.24 -4.18
CA PRO A 13 20.98 -7.98 -2.93
C PRO A 13 20.13 -7.09 -2.02
N VAL A 14 20.00 -7.49 -0.76
CA VAL A 14 19.15 -6.83 0.24
C VAL A 14 19.85 -5.56 0.74
N GLN A 15 19.86 -4.52 -0.09
CA GLN A 15 20.41 -3.21 0.26
C GLN A 15 19.34 -2.29 0.84
N ALA A 16 18.08 -2.48 0.42
CA ALA A 16 16.91 -1.79 0.97
C ALA A 16 16.11 -2.73 1.89
N ARG A 17 15.43 -2.15 2.90
CA ARG A 17 14.55 -2.89 3.81
C ARG A 17 13.37 -3.53 3.07
N MET A 18 12.81 -2.82 2.11
CA MET A 18 11.79 -3.32 1.19
C MET A 18 12.27 -3.05 -0.23
N ASP A 19 12.04 -4.00 -1.12
CA ASP A 19 12.32 -3.86 -2.55
C ASP A 19 11.32 -4.71 -3.34
N THR A 20 11.26 -4.55 -4.65
CA THR A 20 10.44 -5.38 -5.53
C THR A 20 11.23 -6.59 -6.05
N HIS A 21 10.56 -7.74 -6.16
CA HIS A 21 11.07 -8.92 -6.85
C HIS A 21 10.27 -9.10 -8.14
N GLY A 22 10.72 -8.45 -9.21
CA GLY A 22 9.89 -8.22 -10.40
C GLY A 22 8.80 -7.18 -10.12
N HIS A 23 7.69 -7.21 -10.88
CA HIS A 23 6.66 -6.17 -10.79
C HIS A 23 5.54 -6.46 -9.77
N HIS A 24 5.37 -7.72 -9.36
CA HIS A 24 4.17 -8.15 -8.62
C HIS A 24 4.46 -8.66 -7.19
N ILE A 25 5.72 -8.61 -6.75
CA ILE A 25 6.14 -9.18 -5.47
C ILE A 25 6.93 -8.12 -4.70
N ALA A 26 6.54 -7.88 -3.44
CA ALA A 26 7.37 -7.17 -2.47
C ALA A 26 8.29 -8.19 -1.77
N LYS A 27 9.59 -7.90 -1.75
CA LYS A 27 10.61 -8.59 -0.97
C LYS A 27 10.98 -7.71 0.22
N ILE A 28 10.80 -8.23 1.43
CA ILE A 28 11.05 -7.50 2.68
C ILE A 28 12.17 -8.20 3.46
N ALA A 29 13.16 -7.43 3.86
CA ALA A 29 14.19 -7.81 4.81
C ALA A 29 13.67 -7.66 6.24
N MET A 30 13.37 -8.79 6.87
CA MET A 30 12.88 -8.85 8.24
C MET A 30 14.05 -8.99 9.21
N SER A 31 13.98 -8.28 10.32
CA SER A 31 14.97 -8.32 11.39
C SER A 31 14.26 -8.22 12.73
N ALA A 32 14.75 -8.93 13.75
CA ALA A 32 14.14 -8.92 15.08
C ALA A 32 13.93 -7.48 15.61
N GLY A 33 12.70 -7.19 16.07
CA GLY A 33 12.32 -5.85 16.56
C GLY A 33 11.88 -4.86 15.48
N ARG A 34 11.95 -5.22 14.18
CA ARG A 34 11.41 -4.42 13.08
C ARG A 34 10.21 -5.12 12.43
N ASP A 35 9.15 -5.20 13.21
CA ASP A 35 7.90 -5.81 12.79
C ASP A 35 7.24 -5.06 11.62
N LEU A 36 6.36 -5.77 10.93
CA LEU A 36 5.68 -5.32 9.72
C LEU A 36 4.17 -5.55 9.87
N PHE A 37 3.34 -4.62 9.43
CA PHE A 37 1.95 -4.92 9.10
C PHE A 37 1.85 -5.29 7.63
N ALA A 38 1.22 -6.41 7.32
CA ALA A 38 1.01 -6.88 5.96
C ALA A 38 -0.45 -7.23 5.74
N ARG A 39 -0.92 -7.19 4.49
CA ARG A 39 -2.26 -7.66 4.14
C ARG A 39 -2.35 -9.16 4.39
N SER A 40 -3.35 -9.59 5.16
CA SER A 40 -3.57 -11.00 5.47
C SER A 40 -3.80 -11.78 4.18
N GLY A 41 -3.12 -12.93 4.06
CA GLY A 41 -3.17 -13.78 2.87
C GLY A 41 -2.30 -13.31 1.70
N SER A 42 -1.54 -12.22 1.85
CA SER A 42 -0.58 -11.78 0.81
C SER A 42 0.78 -12.47 0.88
N MET A 43 1.07 -13.20 1.96
CA MET A 43 2.33 -13.92 2.11
C MET A 43 2.40 -15.10 1.15
N ILE A 44 3.41 -15.10 0.28
CA ILE A 44 3.62 -16.16 -0.73
C ILE A 44 4.84 -17.04 -0.42
N ALA A 45 5.86 -16.49 0.25
CA ALA A 45 7.05 -17.22 0.68
C ALA A 45 7.77 -16.49 1.81
N TYR A 46 8.60 -17.21 2.55
CA TYR A 46 9.56 -16.62 3.48
C TYR A 46 10.83 -17.49 3.58
N GLU A 47 11.93 -16.87 3.96
CA GLU A 47 13.20 -17.52 4.32
C GLU A 47 13.56 -17.11 5.75
N GLY A 48 14.17 -18.01 6.52
CA GLY A 48 14.48 -17.76 7.93
C GLY A 48 13.27 -17.97 8.85
N PHE A 49 13.17 -17.17 9.90
CA PHE A 49 12.18 -17.33 10.95
C PHE A 49 11.20 -16.16 10.95
N ILE A 50 10.02 -16.36 10.37
CA ILE A 50 8.94 -15.37 10.35
C ILE A 50 7.72 -15.91 11.10
N GLN A 51 7.24 -15.13 12.08
CA GLN A 51 6.00 -15.36 12.79
C GLN A 51 4.93 -14.38 12.28
N TYR A 52 3.68 -14.84 12.24
CA TYR A 52 2.54 -14.02 11.87
C TYR A 52 1.46 -14.08 12.95
N GLU A 53 0.89 -12.92 13.27
CA GLU A 53 -0.25 -12.75 14.16
C GLU A 53 -1.39 -12.11 13.38
N SER A 54 -2.46 -12.88 13.17
CA SER A 54 -3.68 -12.39 12.55
C SER A 54 -4.47 -11.54 13.54
N ASN A 55 -4.88 -10.34 13.14
CA ASN A 55 -5.71 -9.43 13.96
C ASN A 55 -5.05 -9.05 15.31
N PRO A 56 -3.87 -8.42 15.29
CA PRO A 56 -3.19 -8.01 16.51
C PRO A 56 -4.05 -6.99 17.28
N PRO A 57 -4.00 -6.97 18.63
CA PRO A 57 -4.78 -6.05 19.45
C PRO A 57 -4.62 -4.57 19.07
N THR A 58 -3.45 -4.18 18.57
CA THR A 58 -3.12 -2.83 18.09
C THR A 58 -3.93 -2.43 16.86
N VAL A 59 -4.08 -3.33 15.88
CA VAL A 59 -4.97 -3.13 14.73
C VAL A 59 -6.42 -3.08 15.18
N ARG A 60 -6.81 -3.90 16.16
CA ARG A 60 -8.19 -3.89 16.70
C ARG A 60 -8.56 -2.57 17.39
N GLN A 61 -7.61 -1.92 18.04
CA GLN A 61 -7.81 -0.65 18.74
C GLN A 61 -7.80 0.56 17.79
N LEU A 62 -6.92 0.57 16.78
CA LEU A 62 -6.79 1.67 15.81
C LEU A 62 -7.81 1.57 14.66
N ALA A 63 -8.23 0.35 14.31
CA ALA A 63 -9.07 0.06 13.16
C ALA A 63 -10.46 -0.43 13.57
N GLY A 64 -11.03 0.12 14.64
CA GLY A 64 -12.33 -0.29 15.23
C GLY A 64 -13.52 -0.32 14.25
N GLY A 65 -13.41 0.33 13.08
CA GLY A 65 -14.39 0.25 11.97
C GLY A 65 -13.92 -0.53 10.74
N TRP A 66 -12.65 -0.94 10.67
CA TRP A 66 -12.06 -1.68 9.54
C TRP A 66 -12.21 -3.21 9.70
N LEU A 67 -12.40 -3.67 10.95
CA LEU A 67 -12.71 -5.07 11.30
C LEU A 67 -14.09 -5.55 10.86
N THR A 68 -14.98 -4.69 10.37
CA THR A 68 -16.35 -5.05 9.98
C THR A 68 -16.45 -5.69 8.59
N GLY A 69 -15.34 -6.24 8.06
CA GLY A 69 -15.34 -7.05 6.83
C GLY A 69 -15.24 -6.28 5.51
N GLU A 70 -14.99 -4.98 5.56
CA GLU A 70 -14.88 -4.12 4.37
C GLU A 70 -13.47 -3.52 4.16
N GLY A 71 -12.59 -3.62 5.16
CA GLY A 71 -11.17 -3.28 5.06
C GLY A 71 -10.31 -4.51 4.82
N ALA A 72 -9.21 -4.37 4.08
CA ALA A 72 -8.26 -5.47 3.92
C ALA A 72 -7.69 -5.85 5.30
N PRO A 73 -7.93 -7.07 5.81
CA PRO A 73 -7.43 -7.45 7.13
C PRO A 73 -5.90 -7.37 7.14
N LEU A 74 -5.31 -6.74 8.16
CA LEU A 74 -3.86 -6.73 8.37
C LEU A 74 -3.43 -7.84 9.34
N MET A 75 -2.29 -8.45 9.05
CA MET A 75 -1.53 -9.33 9.94
C MET A 75 -0.25 -8.64 10.38
N LYS A 76 0.20 -8.92 11.60
CA LYS A 76 1.52 -8.49 12.07
C LYS A 76 2.52 -9.59 11.76
N CYS A 77 3.60 -9.27 11.07
CA CYS A 77 4.71 -10.16 10.80
C CYS A 77 5.93 -9.71 11.60
N GLY A 78 6.58 -10.62 12.29
CA GLY A 78 7.80 -10.36 13.07
C GLY A 78 8.78 -11.52 12.93
N GLY A 79 10.06 -11.26 13.15
CA GLY A 79 11.10 -12.28 13.04
C GLY A 79 12.34 -11.79 12.27
N ASP A 80 13.12 -12.74 11.77
CA ASP A 80 14.42 -12.51 11.12
C ASP A 80 14.51 -13.36 9.85
N GLY A 81 14.76 -12.71 8.71
CA GLY A 81 14.87 -13.38 7.42
C GLY A 81 14.31 -12.57 6.25
N LEU A 82 13.78 -13.26 5.24
CA LEU A 82 13.16 -12.63 4.07
C LEU A 82 11.68 -12.98 4.00
N LEU A 83 10.85 -12.00 3.71
CA LEU A 83 9.41 -12.16 3.53
C LEU A 83 9.02 -11.72 2.13
N TYR A 84 8.24 -12.53 1.44
CA TYR A 84 7.75 -12.24 0.09
C TYR A 84 6.22 -12.11 0.11
N LEU A 85 5.72 -10.97 -0.37
CA LEU A 85 4.29 -10.64 -0.40
C LEU A 85 3.81 -10.34 -1.81
N ALA A 86 2.59 -10.74 -2.16
CA ALA A 86 1.92 -10.42 -3.42
C ALA A 86 0.39 -10.37 -3.28
N ASP A 87 -0.29 -9.71 -4.21
CA ASP A 87 -1.75 -9.59 -4.24
C ASP A 87 -2.30 -9.88 -5.65
N TYR A 88 -2.61 -11.15 -5.94
CA TYR A 88 -3.32 -11.59 -7.16
C TYR A 88 -2.89 -10.91 -8.48
N GLY A 89 -1.58 -10.74 -8.70
CA GLY A 89 -1.04 -10.15 -9.93
C GLY A 89 -1.11 -8.62 -10.02
N ALA A 90 -1.42 -7.94 -8.91
CA ALA A 90 -1.30 -6.49 -8.81
C ALA A 90 0.16 -6.04 -8.95
N ASP A 91 0.37 -4.85 -9.51
CA ASP A 91 1.68 -4.22 -9.53
C ASP A 91 2.03 -3.72 -8.12
N VAL A 92 3.26 -3.93 -7.71
CA VAL A 92 3.76 -3.56 -6.38
C VAL A 92 4.64 -2.33 -6.49
N VAL A 93 4.37 -1.36 -5.64
CA VAL A 93 5.18 -0.16 -5.46
C VAL A 93 5.72 -0.15 -4.05
N VAL A 94 7.02 0.08 -3.91
CA VAL A 94 7.68 0.21 -2.62
C VAL A 94 8.14 1.65 -2.48
N LEU A 95 7.82 2.27 -1.34
CA LEU A 95 8.14 3.65 -1.03
C LEU A 95 8.83 3.72 0.34
N ASP A 96 9.93 4.47 0.40
CA ASP A 96 10.48 4.98 1.65
C ASP A 96 9.80 6.32 1.94
N LEU A 97 9.15 6.44 3.10
CA LEU A 97 8.43 7.65 3.48
C LEU A 97 9.38 8.79 3.87
N GLY A 98 10.61 8.50 4.33
CA GLY A 98 11.58 9.53 4.70
C GLY A 98 11.06 10.58 5.71
N GLY A 99 10.11 10.21 6.58
CA GLY A 99 9.48 11.14 7.53
C GLY A 99 8.20 11.82 7.03
N GLU A 100 7.81 11.60 5.78
CA GLU A 100 6.57 12.13 5.21
C GLU A 100 5.34 11.27 5.58
N SER A 101 4.16 11.70 5.12
CA SER A 101 2.92 10.96 5.30
C SER A 101 2.10 10.95 4.02
N ILE A 102 1.54 9.78 3.73
CA ILE A 102 0.70 9.51 2.58
C ILE A 102 -0.68 9.05 3.02
N SER A 103 -1.68 9.37 2.20
CA SER A 103 -3.02 8.81 2.33
C SER A 103 -3.31 7.88 1.16
N VAL A 104 -3.71 6.65 1.48
CA VAL A 104 -3.97 5.59 0.51
C VAL A 104 -5.31 4.95 0.71
N ASN A 105 -5.92 4.42 -0.35
CA ASN A 105 -7.07 3.54 -0.19
C ASN A 105 -6.62 2.28 0.56
N GLY A 106 -7.38 1.89 1.57
CA GLY A 106 -7.08 0.73 2.38
C GLY A 106 -6.94 -0.58 1.60
N THR A 107 -7.62 -0.72 0.47
CA THR A 107 -7.51 -1.90 -0.41
C THR A 107 -6.15 -2.02 -1.10
N ASN A 108 -5.42 -0.91 -1.22
CA ASN A 108 -4.15 -0.81 -1.93
C ASN A 108 -2.94 -0.99 -1.01
N ILE A 109 -3.14 -1.27 0.27
CA ILE A 109 -2.03 -1.53 1.19
C ILE A 109 -1.62 -2.99 1.06
N LEU A 110 -0.34 -3.22 0.71
CA LEU A 110 0.28 -4.54 0.79
C LEU A 110 0.97 -4.76 2.13
N ALA A 111 1.83 -3.82 2.52
CA ALA A 111 2.51 -3.87 3.81
C ALA A 111 3.11 -2.52 4.20
N PHE A 112 3.37 -2.29 5.49
CA PHE A 112 4.10 -1.13 5.99
C PHE A 112 4.74 -1.43 7.34
N ASP A 113 5.79 -0.69 7.66
CA ASP A 113 6.51 -0.84 8.92
C ASP A 113 5.62 -0.62 10.16
N ALA A 114 5.68 -1.54 11.13
CA ALA A 114 4.76 -1.54 12.26
C ALA A 114 4.97 -0.38 13.25
N HIS A 115 6.13 0.27 13.22
CA HIS A 115 6.44 1.45 14.02
C HIS A 115 5.91 2.76 13.41
N LEU A 116 5.43 2.73 12.16
CA LEU A 116 4.85 3.91 11.52
C LEU A 116 3.54 4.31 12.20
N GLN A 117 3.28 5.62 12.21
CA GLN A 117 2.00 6.14 12.68
C GLN A 117 0.97 5.95 11.58
N TRP A 118 -0.18 5.36 11.91
CA TRP A 118 -1.23 5.16 10.94
C TRP A 118 -2.62 5.30 11.54
N GLY A 119 -3.61 5.60 10.69
CA GLY A 119 -4.99 5.76 11.08
C GLY A 119 -5.94 5.50 9.92
N VAL A 120 -7.14 5.01 10.22
CA VAL A 120 -8.17 4.70 9.23
C VAL A 120 -9.29 5.73 9.31
N GLU A 121 -9.60 6.35 8.18
CA GLU A 121 -10.70 7.29 8.03
C GLU A 121 -11.72 6.78 7.01
N ARG A 122 -13.00 6.81 7.37
CA ARG A 122 -14.06 6.49 6.41
C ARG A 122 -14.21 7.64 5.41
N VAL A 123 -14.23 7.31 4.13
CA VAL A 123 -14.42 8.29 3.06
C VAL A 123 -15.82 8.93 3.21
N LYS A 124 -15.87 10.27 3.31
CA LYS A 124 -17.11 11.05 3.44
C LYS A 124 -17.56 11.57 2.07
N GLY A 125 -18.87 11.51 1.78
CA GLY A 125 -19.47 12.14 0.58
C GLY A 125 -19.60 11.24 -0.67
N LEU A 126 -19.80 11.87 -1.84
CA LEU A 126 -20.05 11.26 -3.16
C LEU A 126 -18.91 10.35 -3.68
N ALA A 127 -17.73 10.39 -3.06
CA ALA A 127 -16.61 9.49 -3.37
C ALA A 127 -16.93 8.00 -3.09
N LYS A 128 -18.01 7.68 -2.36
CA LYS A 128 -18.54 6.32 -2.22
C LYS A 128 -19.01 5.69 -3.54
N PHE A 129 -19.28 6.49 -4.56
CA PHE A 129 -19.82 6.03 -5.84
C PHE A 129 -18.75 5.75 -6.90
N ALA A 130 -17.47 6.03 -6.62
CA ALA A 130 -16.37 5.90 -7.57
C ALA A 130 -15.66 4.53 -7.53
N GLY A 131 -16.23 3.49 -6.91
CA GLY A 131 -15.58 2.17 -6.82
C GLY A 131 -14.28 2.13 -5.99
N GLN A 132 -13.78 3.28 -5.54
CA GLN A 132 -12.67 3.43 -4.63
C GLN A 132 -13.18 3.08 -3.21
N GLY A 133 -12.58 2.05 -2.60
CA GLY A 133 -13.00 1.48 -1.31
C GLY A 133 -13.37 2.48 -0.21
N MET A 134 -14.17 2.03 0.75
CA MET A 134 -14.86 2.89 1.73
C MET A 134 -13.96 3.54 2.80
N PHE A 135 -12.68 3.20 2.82
CA PHE A 135 -11.74 3.58 3.87
C PHE A 135 -10.40 4.03 3.27
N ASN A 136 -9.94 5.19 3.72
CA ASN A 136 -8.57 5.62 3.50
C ASN A 136 -7.73 5.33 4.74
N VAL A 137 -6.49 4.94 4.51
CA VAL A 137 -5.50 4.75 5.54
C VAL A 137 -4.42 5.80 5.33
N THR A 138 -4.17 6.58 6.38
CA THR A 138 -3.05 7.51 6.41
C THR A 138 -1.91 6.80 7.12
N VAL A 139 -0.72 6.81 6.52
CA VAL A 139 0.51 6.26 7.10
C VAL A 139 1.57 7.35 7.07
N GLY A 140 2.36 7.48 8.12
CA GLY A 140 3.40 8.50 8.21
C GLY A 140 4.52 8.18 9.20
N GLY A 141 5.64 8.83 9.00
CA GLY A 141 6.87 8.64 9.78
C GLY A 141 8.03 8.19 8.90
N ASP A 142 9.12 7.78 9.56
CA ASP A 142 10.32 7.28 8.88
C ASP A 142 10.28 5.76 8.77
N GLY A 143 10.21 5.23 7.55
CA GLY A 143 10.03 3.81 7.30
C GLY A 143 9.38 3.51 5.95
N TRP A 144 9.19 2.22 5.70
CA TRP A 144 8.82 1.73 4.38
C TRP A 144 7.36 1.29 4.29
N ILE A 145 6.78 1.47 3.10
CA ILE A 145 5.44 1.01 2.73
C ILE A 145 5.46 0.39 1.33
N ALA A 146 4.76 -0.74 1.21
CA ALA A 146 4.47 -1.42 -0.05
C ALA A 146 2.96 -1.28 -0.36
N LEU A 147 2.67 -0.84 -1.59
CA LEU A 147 1.34 -0.59 -2.10
C LEU A 147 1.07 -1.45 -3.33
N THR A 148 -0.21 -1.73 -3.59
CA THR A 148 -0.67 -2.38 -4.80
C THR A 148 -1.36 -1.39 -5.72
N SER A 149 -1.16 -1.58 -7.02
CA SER A 149 -1.83 -0.83 -8.09
C SER A 149 -2.38 -1.81 -9.13
N ARG A 150 -3.42 -1.38 -9.85
CA ARG A 150 -3.88 -2.07 -11.07
C ARG A 150 -3.26 -1.36 -12.26
N GLY A 151 -2.14 -1.88 -12.74
CA GLY A 151 -1.34 -1.26 -13.80
C GLY A 151 -0.17 -0.46 -13.23
N THR A 152 0.78 -0.16 -14.13
CA THR A 152 2.01 0.56 -13.79
C THR A 152 1.68 1.96 -13.27
N PRO A 153 2.06 2.29 -12.03
CA PRO A 153 1.79 3.60 -11.47
C PRO A 153 2.65 4.66 -12.15
N ILE A 154 2.07 5.84 -12.35
CA ILE A 154 2.79 7.03 -12.78
C ILE A 154 2.85 8.01 -11.61
N VAL A 155 4.02 8.57 -11.37
CA VAL A 155 4.19 9.67 -10.40
C VAL A 155 3.91 10.96 -11.15
N VAL A 156 2.91 11.70 -10.68
CA VAL A 156 2.55 13.01 -11.24
C VAL A 156 2.90 14.07 -10.21
N ASP A 157 3.88 14.92 -10.55
CA ASP A 157 4.18 16.10 -9.74
C ASP A 157 3.03 17.10 -9.89
N CYS A 158 2.20 17.19 -8.86
CA CYS A 158 1.17 18.20 -8.79
C CYS A 158 1.84 19.56 -8.54
N GLY A 159 1.74 20.46 -9.52
CA GLY A 159 2.39 21.76 -9.51
C GLY A 159 2.17 22.56 -8.22
N ARG A 160 3.15 23.39 -7.85
CA ARG A 160 3.03 24.32 -6.71
C ARG A 160 2.33 25.60 -7.17
N GLY A 161 1.12 25.88 -6.68
CA GLY A 161 0.43 27.15 -6.89
C GLY A 161 -0.90 26.99 -7.64
N ASP A 162 -1.08 27.75 -8.73
CA ASP A 162 -2.33 27.83 -9.51
C ASP A 162 -2.47 26.71 -10.57
N ASP A 163 -1.47 25.84 -10.71
CA ASP A 163 -1.49 24.72 -11.66
C ASP A 163 -2.36 23.57 -11.15
N GLU A 164 -3.57 23.43 -11.71
CA GLU A 164 -4.47 22.32 -11.39
C GLU A 164 -4.10 21.08 -12.22
N THR A 165 -3.75 19.98 -11.55
CA THR A 165 -3.57 18.67 -12.18
C THR A 165 -4.89 17.91 -12.19
N TYR A 166 -5.34 17.51 -13.37
CA TYR A 166 -6.58 16.73 -13.56
C TYR A 166 -6.23 15.27 -13.78
N VAL A 167 -6.77 14.39 -12.92
CA VAL A 167 -6.63 12.94 -13.03
C VAL A 167 -8.02 12.34 -13.07
N ASP A 168 -8.23 11.34 -13.92
CA ASP A 168 -9.46 10.54 -13.90
C ASP A 168 -9.62 9.94 -12.49
N PRO A 169 -10.80 10.08 -11.84
CA PRO A 169 -11.03 9.50 -10.52
C PRO A 169 -10.66 8.01 -10.43
N ASP A 170 -10.89 7.24 -11.50
CA ASP A 170 -10.56 5.81 -11.55
C ASP A 170 -9.07 5.56 -11.79
N ALA A 171 -8.37 6.52 -12.39
CA ALA A 171 -6.93 6.49 -12.67
C ALA A 171 -6.09 7.26 -11.65
N LEU A 172 -6.65 7.63 -10.48
CA LEU A 172 -5.91 8.15 -9.34
C LEU A 172 -5.60 6.99 -8.36
N PRO A 173 -4.60 6.13 -8.64
CA PRO A 173 -4.15 5.16 -7.66
C PRO A 173 -3.41 5.90 -6.53
N PRO A 174 -3.62 5.52 -5.27
CA PRO A 174 -2.85 6.08 -4.17
C PRO A 174 -1.36 5.64 -4.22
N PRO A 175 -0.43 6.42 -3.62
CA PRO A 175 -0.64 7.45 -2.60
C PRO A 175 -0.78 8.88 -3.11
N VAL A 176 -1.58 9.67 -2.39
CA VAL A 176 -1.58 11.13 -2.49
C VAL A 176 -0.89 11.74 -1.27
N PRO A 177 0.06 12.69 -1.46
CA PRO A 177 0.63 13.44 -0.35
C PRO A 177 -0.44 14.22 0.40
N ARG A 178 -0.36 14.29 1.73
CA ARG A 178 -1.34 15.02 2.57
C ARG A 178 -1.43 16.52 2.26
N THR A 179 -0.36 17.09 1.69
CA THR A 179 -0.30 18.50 1.27
C THR A 179 -1.17 18.78 0.04
N LEU A 180 -1.57 17.75 -0.70
CA LEU A 180 -2.38 17.88 -1.89
C LEU A 180 -3.87 18.06 -1.54
N ARG A 181 -4.50 19.11 -2.08
CA ARG A 181 -5.96 19.26 -2.04
C ARG A 181 -6.58 18.67 -3.30
N VAL A 182 -7.32 17.57 -3.15
CA VAL A 182 -8.11 16.98 -4.24
C VAL A 182 -9.50 17.58 -4.25
N LYS A 183 -9.91 18.16 -5.39
CA LYS A 183 -11.27 18.71 -5.60
C LYS A 183 -11.92 17.96 -6.76
N GLY A 184 -12.96 17.18 -6.49
CA GLY A 184 -13.74 16.54 -7.55
C GLY A 184 -14.50 17.60 -8.36
N LYS A 185 -14.28 17.67 -9.66
CA LYS A 185 -15.17 18.37 -10.59
C LYS A 185 -16.11 17.35 -11.23
N ALA A 186 -17.37 17.33 -10.81
CA ALA A 186 -18.41 16.61 -11.52
C ALA A 186 -18.84 17.44 -12.74
N GLN A 187 -18.52 16.98 -13.95
CA GLN A 187 -19.16 17.49 -15.16
C GLN A 187 -20.42 16.65 -15.43
N LEU A 188 -21.56 17.13 -14.93
CA LEU A 188 -22.87 16.65 -15.36
C LEU A 188 -23.16 17.22 -16.76
N GLN A 189 -22.98 16.42 -17.81
CA GLN A 189 -23.65 16.69 -19.09
C GLN A 189 -25.11 16.22 -18.98
N GLY A 190 -25.97 17.14 -18.53
CA GLY A 190 -27.41 17.00 -18.68
C GLY A 190 -27.82 17.25 -20.13
N GLY A 191 -27.84 16.19 -20.94
CA GLY A 191 -28.48 16.21 -22.25
C GLY A 191 -29.99 16.05 -22.10
N SER A 192 -30.73 17.13 -22.31
CA SER A 192 -32.19 17.12 -22.45
C SER A 192 -32.62 16.18 -23.58
N ARG A 193 -33.54 15.26 -23.28
CA ARG A 193 -34.74 14.96 -24.08
C ARG A 193 -35.88 14.54 -23.17
#